data_AF-G0PAH6-F1
#
_entry.id   AF-G0PAH6-F1
#
_cell.length_a   1.000
_cell.length_b   1.000
_cell.length_c   1.000
_cell.angle_alpha   90.00
_cell.angle_beta   90.00
_cell.angle_gamma   90.00
#
_symmetry.space_group_name_H-M   'P 1'
#
loop_
_entity.id
_entity.type
_entity.pdbx_description
1 polymer ?
#
loop_
_entity_poly.entity_id
_entity_poly.type
_entity_poly.pdbx_seq_one_letter_code
_entity_poly.pdbx_strand_id
1 'polypeptide(L)'
;MLQLSLDGKRLYVTTSLYKKWDDQFYPSHTKTGATMLQVNIDPITGKMELNTEFLVDFGKIPGGPYLAHEMRYPCGDCTSDIWI
;
A
#
# COMPACT_ATOMS: atom_id res chain seq x y z
N MET A 1 -0.57 4.39 2.66
CA MET A 1 -1.08 5.07 1.44
C MET A 1 -1.99 4.12 0.68
N LEU A 2 -2.92 4.67 -0.12
CA LEU A 2 -3.84 3.91 -0.97
C LEU A 2 -3.54 4.21 -2.44
N GLN A 3 -3.47 3.18 -3.27
CA GLN A 3 -3.29 3.35 -4.72
C GLN A 3 -4.21 2.42 -5.52
N LEU A 4 -5.12 3.00 -6.29
CA LEU A 4 -6.08 2.26 -7.10
C LEU A 4 -5.59 2.13 -8.54
N SER A 5 -5.70 0.92 -9.09
CA SER A 5 -5.46 0.67 -10.51
C SER A 5 -6.48 1.39 -11.40
N LEU A 6 -6.08 1.71 -12.63
CA LEU A 6 -6.92 2.41 -13.61
C LEU A 6 -8.22 1.66 -13.96
N ASP A 7 -8.22 0.32 -13.90
CA ASP A 7 -9.43 -0.48 -14.12
C ASP A 7 -10.32 -0.60 -12.87
N GLY A 8 -9.91 0.00 -11.74
CA GLY A 8 -10.65 0.02 -10.50
C GLY A 8 -10.72 -1.32 -9.75
N LYS A 9 -9.95 -2.34 -10.17
CA LYS A 9 -10.09 -3.71 -9.65
C LYS A 9 -9.11 -4.09 -8.54
N ARG A 10 -7.99 -3.37 -8.45
CA ARG A 10 -6.90 -3.64 -7.49
C ARG A 10 -6.56 -2.36 -6.74
N LEU A 11 -6.71 -2.40 -5.43
CA LEU A 11 -6.29 -1.34 -4.51
C LEU A 11 -5.10 -1.85 -3.70
N TYR A 12 -3.96 -1.16 -3.80
CA TYR A 12 -2.80 -1.45 -2.98
C TYR A 12 -2.77 -0.53 -1.77
N VAL A 13 -2.42 -1.10 -0.62
CA VAL A 13 -2.41 -0.42 0.68
C VAL A 13 -1.06 -0.61 1.34
N THR A 14 -0.44 0.48 1.77
CA THR A 14 0.78 0.48 2.61
C THR A 14 0.49 0.99 4.01
N THR A 15 1.24 0.48 4.99
CA THR A 15 0.94 0.68 6.42
C THR A 15 1.67 1.82 7.11
N SER A 16 2.69 2.43 6.48
CA SER A 16 3.44 3.54 7.07
C SER A 16 2.92 4.89 6.58
N LEU A 17 2.99 5.90 7.45
CA LEU A 17 2.64 7.29 7.13
C LEU A 17 3.86 8.20 7.22
N TYR A 18 4.40 8.36 8.43
CA TYR A 18 5.54 9.21 8.69
C TYR A 18 6.23 8.72 9.95
N LYS A 19 7.55 8.48 9.87
CA LYS A 19 8.29 7.76 10.92
C LYS A 19 8.01 8.26 12.34
N LYS A 20 7.98 9.58 12.57
CA LYS A 20 7.77 10.12 13.93
C LYS A 20 6.37 9.84 14.46
N TRP A 21 5.37 9.82 13.58
CA TRP A 21 3.99 9.49 13.96
C TRP A 21 3.83 7.98 14.10
N ASP A 22 4.43 7.20 13.21
CA ASP A 22 4.46 5.75 13.32
C ASP A 22 5.14 5.31 14.63
N ASP A 23 6.25 5.95 15.03
CA ASP A 23 6.92 5.72 16.31
C ASP A 23 6.02 6.06 17.52
N GLN A 24 5.16 7.08 17.40
CA GLN A 24 4.27 7.53 18.47
C GLN A 24 3.04 6.62 18.64
N PHE A 25 2.37 6.28 17.53
CA PHE A 25 1.11 5.54 17.55
C PHE A 25 1.30 4.03 17.43
N TYR A 26 2.35 3.58 16.73
CA TYR A 26 2.62 2.19 16.42
C TYR A 26 4.12 1.85 16.61
N PRO A 27 4.67 1.95 17.83
CA PRO A 27 6.11 1.80 18.08
C PRO A 27 6.69 0.42 17.73
N SER A 28 5.86 -0.62 17.63
CA SER A 28 6.27 -1.93 17.11
C SER A 28 6.45 -1.92 15.59
N HIS A 29 5.63 -1.14 14.88
CA HIS A 29 5.61 -1.08 13.42
C HIS A 29 6.94 -0.58 12.86
N THR A 30 7.55 0.42 13.50
CA THR A 30 8.82 0.98 13.06
C THR A 30 10.02 0.04 13.28
N LYS A 31 9.85 -0.99 14.11
CA LYS A 31 10.84 -2.06 14.32
C LYS A 31 10.66 -3.23 13.35
N THR A 32 9.43 -3.50 12.94
CA THR A 32 9.11 -4.64 12.05
C THR A 32 9.10 -4.25 10.57
N GLY A 33 8.93 -2.97 10.25
CA GLY A 33 8.80 -2.48 8.88
C GLY A 33 7.37 -2.45 8.37
N ALA A 34 7.19 -1.74 7.26
CA ALA A 34 5.90 -1.61 6.58
C ALA A 34 5.54 -2.88 5.81
N THR A 35 4.26 -3.03 5.51
CA THR A 35 3.77 -4.03 4.56
C THR A 35 2.97 -3.36 3.46
N MET A 36 2.89 -4.03 2.31
CA MET A 36 1.92 -3.71 1.26
C MET A 36 1.00 -4.90 1.04
N LEU A 37 -0.29 -4.59 1.03
CA LEU A 37 -1.40 -5.51 0.84
C LEU A 37 -2.12 -5.14 -0.46
N GLN A 38 -2.86 -6.09 -1.02
CA GLN A 38 -3.74 -5.85 -2.15
C GLN A 38 -5.18 -6.20 -1.76
N VAL A 39 -6.10 -5.33 -2.13
CA VAL A 39 -7.55 -5.53 -1.99
C VAL A 39 -8.14 -5.68 -3.39
N ASN A 40 -8.84 -6.78 -3.62
CA ASN A 40 -9.66 -7.01 -4.79
C ASN A 40 -10.94 -6.19 -4.66
N ILE A 41 -11.26 -5.43 -5.70
CA ILE A 41 -12.45 -4.60 -5.76
C ILE A 41 -13.32 -5.06 -6.92
N ASP A 42 -14.60 -5.29 -6.64
CA ASP A 42 -15.64 -5.40 -7.67
C ASP A 42 -16.28 -4.01 -7.88
N PRO A 43 -16.00 -3.33 -9.00
CA PRO A 43 -16.53 -1.99 -9.25
C PRO A 43 -18.05 -1.96 -9.51
N ILE A 44 -18.67 -3.10 -9.81
CA ILE A 44 -20.10 -3.17 -10.09
C ILE A 44 -20.90 -3.30 -8.79
N THR A 45 -20.43 -4.16 -7.87
CA THR A 45 -21.11 -4.42 -6.60
C THR A 45 -20.58 -3.58 -5.43
N GLY A 46 -19.38 -3.01 -5.56
CA GLY A 46 -18.67 -2.31 -4.49
C GLY A 46 -18.02 -3.25 -3.47
N LYS A 47 -18.03 -4.57 -3.72
CA LYS A 47 -17.43 -5.56 -2.82
C LYS A 47 -15.91 -5.37 -2.77
N MET A 48 -15.35 -5.45 -1.56
CA MET A 48 -13.91 -5.35 -1.30
C MET A 48 -13.46 -6.55 -0.48
N GLU A 49 -12.44 -7.27 -0.97
CA GLU A 49 -11.88 -8.44 -0.29
C GLU A 49 -10.36 -8.41 -0.31
N LEU A 50 -9.74 -8.76 0.82
CA LEU A 50 -8.29 -8.86 0.89
C LEU A 50 -7.79 -10.01 0.00
N ASN A 51 -6.78 -9.75 -0.82
CA ASN A 51 -6.11 -10.79 -1.59
C ASN A 51 -5.11 -11.53 -0.68
N THR A 52 -5.43 -12.76 -0.27
CA THR A 52 -4.61 -13.58 0.63
C THR A 52 -3.29 -14.05 0.00
N GLU A 53 -3.19 -13.99 -1.32
CA GLU A 53 -2.01 -14.43 -2.07
C GLU A 53 -0.99 -13.31 -2.29
N PHE A 54 -1.30 -12.08 -1.87
CA PHE A 54 -0.43 -10.93 -2.08
C PHE A 54 -0.01 -10.27 -0.75
N LEU A 55 1.30 -10.28 -0.49
CA LEU A 55 1.92 -9.53 0.59
C LEU A 55 3.35 -9.15 0.20
N VAL A 56 3.67 -7.86 0.31
CA VAL A 56 5.07 -7.41 0.32
C VAL A 56 5.43 -7.02 1.73
N ASP A 57 6.47 -7.65 2.27
CA ASP A 57 6.98 -7.41 3.60
C ASP A 57 8.31 -6.63 3.52
N PHE A 58 8.24 -5.33 3.75
CA PHE A 58 9.42 -4.45 3.68
C PHE A 58 10.33 -4.58 4.91
N GLY A 59 9.91 -5.32 5.93
CA GLY A 59 10.75 -5.71 7.06
C GLY A 59 11.78 -6.78 6.72
N LYS A 60 11.47 -7.63 5.72
CA LYS A 60 12.34 -8.75 5.30
C LYS A 60 13.36 -8.39 4.23
N ILE A 61 13.30 -7.18 3.68
CA ILE A 61 14.24 -6.72 2.65
C ILE A 61 15.60 -6.42 3.31
N PRO A 62 16.72 -6.91 2.74
CA PRO A 62 18.06 -6.60 3.25
C PRO A 62 18.30 -5.09 3.37
N GLY A 63 18.85 -4.65 4.50
CA GLY A 63 19.04 -3.22 4.81
C GLY A 63 17.83 -2.56 5.49
N GLY A 64 16.75 -3.32 5.74
CA GLY A 64 15.56 -2.87 6.45
C GLY A 64 15.70 -2.79 7.98
N PRO A 65 14.60 -2.48 8.70
CA PRO A 65 13.21 -2.39 8.21
C PRO A 65 12.90 -1.09 7.45
N TYR A 66 12.23 -1.20 6.30
CA TYR A 66 11.78 -0.03 5.52
C TYR A 66 10.34 0.35 5.82
N LEU A 67 10.07 1.65 5.83
CA LEU A 67 8.77 2.26 6.08
C LEU A 67 8.16 2.75 4.75
N ALA A 68 7.74 1.79 3.91
CA ALA A 68 7.17 2.08 2.61
C ALA A 68 5.88 2.91 2.74
N HIS A 69 5.85 4.06 2.05
CA HIS A 69 4.72 4.98 2.08
C HIS A 69 3.94 4.95 0.76
N GLU A 70 4.47 5.49 -0.33
CA GLU A 70 3.77 5.56 -1.61
C GLU A 70 4.24 4.47 -2.58
N MET A 71 3.34 4.06 -3.48
CA MET A 71 3.69 3.28 -4.66
C MET A 71 3.12 3.93 -5.92
N ARG A 72 3.77 3.68 -7.06
CA ARG A 72 3.36 4.16 -8.37
C ARG A 72 3.26 3.01 -9.35
N TYR A 73 2.21 3.00 -10.15
CA TYR A 73 2.11 2.04 -11.25
C TYR A 73 3.01 2.47 -12.41
N PRO A 74 3.68 1.53 -13.10
CA PRO A 74 4.57 1.86 -14.22
C PRO A 74 3.89 2.62 -15.37
N CYS A 75 2.59 2.43 -15.56
CA CYS A 75 1.80 3.03 -16.64
C CYS A 75 0.77 4.05 -16.13
N GLY A 76 0.98 4.60 -14.95
CA GLY A 76 0.04 5.54 -14.33
C GLY A 76 -1.02 4.87 -13.46
N ASP A 77 -1.55 5.66 -12.54
CA ASP A 77 -2.55 5.30 -11.53
C ASP A 77 -3.51 6.46 -11.29
N CYS A 78 -4.53 6.23 -10.46
CA CYS A 78 -5.58 7.19 -10.22
C CYS A 78 -5.11 8.49 -9.52
N THR A 79 -3.82 8.60 -9.15
CA THR A 79 -3.24 9.77 -8.49
C THR A 79 -2.01 10.35 -9.19
N SER A 80 -1.55 9.76 -10.29
CA SER A 80 -0.40 10.27 -11.05
C SER A 80 -0.81 11.09 -12.26
N ASP A 81 -1.91 10.74 -12.91
CA ASP A 81 -2.28 11.27 -14.23
C ASP A 81 -3.36 12.35 -14.13
N ILE A 82 -3.14 13.46 -14.82
CA ILE A 82 -4.10 14.56 -14.97
C ILE A 82 -4.48 14.63 -16.45
N TRP A 83 -5.78 14.52 -16.74
CA TRP A 83 -6.32 14.60 -18.09
C TRP A 83 -6.83 16.03 -18.36
N ILE A 84 -6.61 16.56 -19.58
CA ILE A 84 -7.06 17.90 -20.04
C ILE A 84 -8.21 17.74 -21.02
#